data_AF-A0A1N6Q070-F1
#
_entry.id   AF-A0A1N6Q070-F1
#
_cell.length_a   1.000
_cell.length_b   1.000
_cell.length_c   1.000
_cell.angle_alpha   90.00
_cell.angle_beta   90.00
_cell.angle_gamma   90.00
#
_symmetry.space_group_name_H-M   'P 1'
#
loop_
_entity.id
_entity.type
_entity.pdbx_description
1 polymer ?
#
loop_
_entity_poly.entity_id
_entity_poly.type
_entity_poly.pdbx_seq_one_letter_code
_entity_poly.pdbx_strand_id
1 'polypeptide(L)'
;MSAKARAAKPHPFAVLPQYLSKQLSKYRDASGAYDHLTKEQRPTFHDIRALGILMYYKAGYPVEYIMALAGHAKSATTGTIWKDMKK
;
A
#
# COMPACT_ATOMS: atom_id res chain seq x y z
N MET A 1 -15.20 -16.30 -8.73
CA MET A 1 -13.91 -16.92 -9.17
C MET A 1 -14.23 -18.20 -9.93
N SER A 2 -13.67 -18.40 -11.12
CA SER A 2 -13.85 -19.65 -11.88
C SER A 2 -13.08 -20.81 -11.23
N ALA A 3 -13.44 -22.06 -11.56
CA ALA A 3 -12.73 -23.25 -11.07
C ALA A 3 -11.24 -23.23 -11.45
N LYS A 4 -10.91 -22.80 -12.67
CA LYS A 4 -9.54 -22.62 -13.16
C LYS A 4 -8.72 -21.64 -12.29
N ALA A 5 -9.32 -20.54 -11.86
CA ALA A 5 -8.66 -19.55 -11.00
C ALA A 5 -8.44 -20.05 -9.56
N ARG A 6 -9.23 -21.02 -9.08
CA ARG A 6 -9.02 -21.66 -7.77
C ARG A 6 -7.87 -22.68 -7.82
N ALA A 7 -7.79 -23.47 -8.88
CA ALA A 7 -6.72 -24.45 -9.09
C ALA A 7 -5.34 -23.82 -9.30
N ALA A 8 -5.29 -22.60 -9.84
CA ALA A 8 -4.04 -21.85 -10.03
C ALA A 8 -3.46 -21.21 -8.75
N LYS A 9 -4.13 -21.36 -7.60
CA LYS A 9 -3.62 -20.86 -6.33
C LYS A 9 -2.48 -21.76 -5.83
N PRO A 10 -1.44 -21.21 -5.18
CA PRO A 10 -0.39 -22.02 -4.55
C PRO A 10 -0.91 -23.03 -3.52
N HIS A 11 -2.00 -22.70 -2.83
CA HIS A 11 -2.74 -23.59 -1.93
C HIS A 11 -4.21 -23.14 -1.80
N PRO A 12 -5.14 -23.98 -1.32
CA PRO A 12 -6.59 -23.67 -1.30
C PRO A 12 -6.96 -22.35 -0.61
N PHE A 13 -6.26 -22.02 0.47
CA PHE A 13 -6.47 -20.82 1.28
C PHE A 13 -5.61 -19.63 0.88
N ALA A 14 -4.86 -19.71 -0.23
CA ALA A 14 -3.97 -18.63 -0.63
C ALA A 14 -4.77 -17.35 -0.92
N VAL A 15 -4.37 -16.27 -0.26
CA VAL A 15 -4.83 -14.93 -0.54
C VAL A 15 -3.91 -14.34 -1.60
N LEU A 16 -4.49 -14.03 -2.77
CA LEU A 16 -3.71 -13.49 -3.89
C LEU A 16 -3.53 -11.97 -3.72
N PRO A 17 -2.39 -11.39 -4.10
CA PRO A 17 -2.21 -9.93 -4.04
C PRO A 17 -3.32 -9.16 -4.77
N GLN A 18 -3.70 -9.63 -5.95
CA GLN A 18 -4.80 -9.06 -6.74
C GLN A 18 -6.15 -9.07 -6.00
N TYR A 19 -6.38 -10.07 -5.15
CA TYR A 19 -7.61 -10.15 -4.35
C TYR A 19 -7.63 -9.03 -3.31
N LEU A 20 -6.54 -8.82 -2.57
CA LEU A 20 -6.44 -7.75 -1.58
C LEU A 20 -6.62 -6.38 -2.21
N SER A 21 -5.93 -6.10 -3.32
CA SER A 21 -6.09 -4.82 -4.02
C SER A 21 -7.53 -4.57 -4.46
N LYS A 22 -8.21 -5.59 -5.01
CA LYS A 22 -9.62 -5.47 -5.42
C LYS A 22 -10.56 -5.27 -4.25
N GLN A 23 -10.37 -6.01 -3.16
CA GLN A 23 -11.22 -5.86 -1.97
C GLN A 23 -11.02 -4.48 -1.35
N LEU A 24 -9.78 -3.99 -1.23
CA LEU A 24 -9.53 -2.66 -0.72
C LEU A 24 -10.22 -1.59 -1.59
N SER A 25 -10.06 -1.62 -2.92
CA SER A 25 -10.75 -0.66 -3.79
C SER A 25 -12.27 -0.69 -3.60
N LYS A 26 -12.86 -1.90 -3.52
CA LYS A 26 -14.30 -2.08 -3.29
C LYS A 26 -14.76 -1.38 -2.01
N TYR A 27 -14.10 -1.63 -0.89
CA TYR A 27 -14.52 -1.08 0.40
C TYR A 27 -14.13 0.39 0.58
N ARG A 28 -13.01 0.83 -0.02
CA ARG A 28 -12.64 2.25 -0.13
C ARG A 28 -13.73 3.02 -0.86
N ASP A 29 -14.16 2.56 -2.03
CA ASP A 29 -15.18 3.25 -2.82
C ASP A 29 -16.55 3.20 -2.11
N ALA A 30 -16.88 2.10 -1.41
CA ALA A 30 -18.10 2.00 -0.61
C ALA A 30 -18.11 2.93 0.63
N SER A 31 -16.94 3.39 1.10
CA SER A 31 -16.85 4.29 2.26
C SER A 31 -17.21 5.74 1.94
N GLY A 32 -17.21 6.14 0.66
CA GLY A 32 -17.42 7.53 0.23
C GLY A 32 -16.28 8.50 0.58
N ALA A 33 -15.23 8.06 1.27
CA ALA A 33 -14.18 8.94 1.79
C ALA A 33 -13.39 9.71 0.71
N TYR A 34 -13.39 9.23 -0.54
CA TYR A 34 -12.60 9.78 -1.65
C TYR A 34 -13.46 10.09 -2.89
N ASP A 35 -14.75 10.37 -2.71
CA ASP A 35 -15.67 10.61 -3.85
C ASP A 35 -15.33 11.86 -4.66
N HIS A 36 -14.67 12.84 -4.01
CA HIS A 36 -14.18 14.07 -4.64
C HIS A 36 -12.92 13.86 -5.51
N LEU A 37 -12.30 12.68 -5.48
CA LEU A 37 -11.09 12.36 -6.25
C LEU A 37 -11.41 11.53 -7.49
N THR A 38 -10.64 11.74 -8.57
CA THR A 38 -10.68 10.83 -9.72
C THR A 38 -10.15 9.47 -9.31
N LYS A 39 -10.53 8.43 -10.06
CA LYS A 39 -10.18 7.04 -9.73
C LYS A 39 -8.67 6.82 -9.60
N GLU A 40 -7.88 7.51 -10.41
CA GLU A 40 -6.42 7.43 -10.48
C GLU A 40 -5.74 8.08 -9.26
N GLN A 41 -6.42 9.03 -8.62
CA GLN A 41 -5.93 9.73 -7.43
C GLN A 41 -6.29 9.00 -6.13
N ARG A 42 -7.26 8.08 -6.17
CA ARG A 42 -7.71 7.36 -4.98
C ARG A 42 -6.64 6.38 -4.49
N PRO A 43 -6.39 6.32 -3.17
CA PRO A 43 -5.36 5.46 -2.61
C PRO A 43 -5.62 3.98 -2.89
N THR A 44 -4.53 3.26 -3.13
CA THR A 44 -4.47 1.84 -3.45
C THR A 44 -3.88 1.04 -2.29
N PHE A 45 -3.75 -0.28 -2.47
CA PHE A 45 -3.20 -1.14 -1.42
C PHE A 45 -1.72 -0.83 -1.10
N HIS A 46 -0.94 -0.41 -2.09
CA HIS A 46 0.45 0.00 -1.86
C HIS A 46 0.55 1.27 -1.00
N ASP A 47 -0.45 2.15 -1.04
CA ASP A 47 -0.44 3.40 -0.28
C ASP A 47 -0.61 3.17 1.22
N ILE A 48 -1.15 2.02 1.64
CA ILE A 48 -1.15 1.62 3.06
C ILE A 48 0.30 1.48 3.58
N ARG A 49 1.18 0.89 2.77
CA ARG A 49 2.60 0.75 3.13
C ARG A 49 3.30 2.11 3.16
N ALA A 50 3.03 2.96 2.17
CA ALA A 50 3.59 4.32 2.15
C ALA A 50 3.13 5.14 3.37
N LEU A 51 1.85 5.01 3.74
CA LEU A 51 1.29 5.62 4.95
C LEU A 51 1.99 5.12 6.21
N GLY A 52 2.20 3.81 6.34
CA GLY A 52 2.92 3.24 7.48
C GLY A 52 4.34 3.81 7.61
N ILE A 53 5.10 3.85 6.51
CA ILE A 53 6.43 4.45 6.45
C ILE A 53 6.40 5.92 6.89
N LEU A 54 5.42 6.68 6.39
CA LEU A 54 5.25 8.08 6.76
C LEU A 54 4.94 8.26 8.26
N MET A 55 4.13 7.39 8.84
CA MET A 55 3.79 7.45 10.27
C MET A 55 5.02 7.18 11.15
N TYR A 56 5.86 6.20 10.80
CA TYR A 56 7.12 5.97 11.52
C TYR A 56 8.07 7.17 11.39
N TYR A 57 8.16 7.78 10.20
CA TYR A 57 8.96 8.99 10.02
C TYR A 57 8.45 10.14 10.90
N LYS A 58 7.14 10.40 10.89
CA LYS A 58 6.50 11.44 11.73
C LYS A 58 6.65 11.18 13.22
N ALA A 59 6.74 9.92 13.64
CA ALA A 59 7.00 9.53 15.02
C ALA A 59 8.50 9.62 15.41
N GLY A 60 9.39 10.05 14.51
CA GLY A 60 10.80 10.31 14.81
C GLY A 60 11.70 9.07 14.80
N TYR A 61 11.26 7.96 14.21
CA TYR A 61 12.10 6.77 14.10
C TYR A 61 13.29 7.00 13.14
N PRO A 62 14.45 6.37 13.39
CA PRO A 62 15.60 6.46 12.50
C PRO A 62 15.26 6.00 11.08
N VAL A 63 15.79 6.69 10.07
CA VAL A 63 15.50 6.40 8.65
C VAL A 63 15.98 4.99 8.28
N GLU A 64 17.09 4.55 8.86
CA GLU A 64 17.68 3.23 8.67
C GLU A 64 16.74 2.12 9.16
N TYR A 65 16.07 2.35 10.29
CA TYR A 65 15.06 1.42 10.83
C TYR A 65 13.85 1.35 9.91
N ILE A 66 13.36 2.50 9.44
CA ILE A 66 12.23 2.58 8.51
C ILE A 66 12.57 1.89 7.18
N MET A 67 13.80 2.08 6.68
CA MET A 67 14.31 1.43 5.48
C MET A 67 14.37 -0.09 5.63
N ALA A 68 14.86 -0.59 6.77
CA ALA A 68 14.93 -2.01 7.05
C ALA A 68 13.52 -2.62 7.09
N LEU A 69 12.57 -1.98 7.77
CA LEU A 69 11.16 -2.41 7.81
C LEU A 69 10.52 -2.39 6.41
N ALA A 70 10.84 -1.40 5.59
CA ALA A 70 10.37 -1.30 4.22
C ALA A 70 11.15 -2.19 3.24
N GLY A 71 12.26 -2.83 3.63
CA GLY A 71 13.14 -3.55 2.70
C GLY A 71 13.69 -2.69 1.56
N HIS A 72 13.91 -1.39 1.79
CA HIS A 72 14.46 -0.47 0.79
C HIS A 72 15.99 -0.44 0.87
N ALA A 73 16.66 -0.75 -0.25
CA ALA A 73 18.13 -0.75 -0.32
C ALA A 73 18.75 0.66 -0.42
N LYS A 74 17.98 1.66 -0.89
CA LYS A 74 18.45 3.03 -1.09
C LYS A 74 17.57 4.01 -0.33
N SER A 75 18.19 4.93 0.40
CA SER A 75 17.49 5.98 1.16
C SER A 75 16.62 6.86 0.26
N ALA A 76 17.03 7.08 -0.99
CA ALA A 76 16.26 7.81 -1.99
C ALA A 76 14.87 7.19 -2.26
N THR A 77 14.73 5.85 -2.18
CA THR A 77 13.46 5.15 -2.40
C THR A 77 12.48 5.40 -1.26
N THR A 78 12.96 5.39 -0.01
CA THR A 78 12.11 5.74 1.15
C THR A 78 11.84 7.24 1.18
N GLY A 79 12.84 8.04 0.76
CA GLY A 79 12.78 9.49 0.70
C GLY A 79 11.62 10.04 -0.11
N THR A 80 11.19 9.36 -1.18
CA THR A 80 10.06 9.81 -2.03
C THR A 80 8.78 10.06 -1.25
N ILE A 81 8.59 9.36 -0.12
CA ILE A 81 7.35 9.42 0.69
C ILE A 81 7.21 10.75 1.44
N TRP A 82 8.31 11.47 1.68
CA TRP A 82 8.31 12.74 2.42
C TRP A 82 9.05 13.87 1.68
N LYS A 83 9.30 13.70 0.37
CA LYS A 83 9.96 14.73 -0.45
C LYS A 83 9.21 16.06 -0.42
N ASP A 84 7.88 16.01 -0.47
CA ASP A 84 7.04 17.20 -0.52
C ASP A 84 6.79 17.84 0.86
N MET A 85 7.19 17.18 1.95
CA MET A 85 7.05 17.68 3.31
C MET A 85 8.24 18.54 3.78
N LYS A 86 9.31 18.64 2.98
CA LYS A 86 10.51 19.43 3.28
C LYS A 86 10.50 20.82 2.60
N LYS A 87 9.33 21.28 2.12
CA LYS A 87 9.10 22.64 1.64
C LYS A 87 8.52 23.49 2.77
#